data_AF-A0A5N6XMN0-F1
#
_entry.id   AF-A0A5N6XMN0-F1
#
_cell.length_a   1.000
_cell.length_b   1.000
_cell.length_c   1.000
_cell.angle_alpha   90.00
_cell.angle_beta   90.00
_cell.angle_gamma   90.00
#
_symmetry.space_group_name_H-M   'P 1'
#
loop_
_entity.id
_entity.type
_entity.pdbx_description
1 polymer ?
#
loop_
_entity_poly.entity_id
_entity_poly.type
_entity_poly.pdbx_seq_one_letter_code
_entity_poly.pdbx_strand_id
1 'polypeptide(L)'
;MEEIHHIDELGIDWDLDIDYSDFSDDDRRCYNLLLNGKWYSSYSPPLSDEDGVGMGSRALSVIRHAQKERSAIGWDPVDGPRLPDSNVGYWYTINLDAGHFTQHEWQREPSVDRFPLAAIHDAYDIKLGWSFKDGPADFYLYNHGFVRPPVPTTLYMEFSPPTRLNQLQYQMISDFIYQWRFVIDDPTRWPASSLGFRRLAIGLLRIAAWDLEVKLEDNYSEKSVRLPIQRSSTPDWVYMKDDIFWFHGFLIVQCWRLDRTGPVEKAIQKALDFLSPHYHGPARVILTSLRHVAFVEISQGCSSCSAVLPLITSTSADMKSSQIGAWPADKTTSPGIRALVQVLSTPSWKSSQSEKEHWGFSLPPEIIEMILQHLGPKDLAAFCRASYVAERLYYSTIPQLRGVNVSPGAFICPSCFQKELYQDLVCCVSCFEWHPAKCECHGRPLGDYKCVNCKNNGVHPTLAARRIEQRSKVLQRGTECKVFVKGHHMMFALRIDPTPRGRPTSVVTRQGERTLRPRIQYTIQFGGVFSGLAYGLEEMLYSLERKERYVYV
;
A
#
# COMPACT_ATOMS: atom_id res chain seq x y z
N MET A 1 -45.71 -30.64 -33.63
CA MET A 1 -45.31 -31.29 -34.90
C MET A 1 -44.54 -30.22 -35.65
N GLU A 2 -43.24 -30.15 -35.38
CA GLU A 2 -42.15 -30.64 -36.28
C GLU A 2 -41.61 -29.39 -37.01
N GLU A 3 -40.32 -29.14 -37.17
CA GLU A 3 -39.11 -29.84 -36.76
C GLU A 3 -37.95 -28.83 -36.87
N ILE A 4 -36.90 -29.11 -36.13
CA ILE A 4 -35.60 -28.43 -36.12
C ILE A 4 -34.83 -28.84 -37.38
N HIS A 5 -34.14 -27.91 -38.05
CA HIS A 5 -32.83 -28.20 -38.66
C HIS A 5 -31.92 -26.96 -38.73
N HIS A 6 -30.74 -27.13 -38.13
CA HIS A 6 -29.51 -26.35 -38.26
C HIS A 6 -29.17 -25.94 -39.70
N ILE A 7 -28.62 -24.73 -39.88
CA ILE A 7 -27.33 -24.50 -40.56
C ILE A 7 -26.59 -23.37 -39.82
N ASP A 8 -25.48 -23.74 -39.19
CA ASP A 8 -24.37 -22.86 -38.86
C ASP A 8 -23.73 -22.34 -40.15
N GLU A 9 -23.48 -21.04 -40.24
CA GLU A 9 -22.37 -20.38 -40.96
C GLU A 9 -22.75 -18.93 -41.19
N LEU A 10 -22.26 -18.05 -40.33
CA LEU A 10 -21.73 -16.72 -40.67
C LEU A 10 -21.11 -16.19 -39.38
N GLY A 11 -19.80 -16.38 -39.25
CA GLY A 11 -18.99 -15.69 -38.26
C GLY A 11 -19.12 -14.19 -38.50
N ILE A 12 -19.86 -13.51 -37.63
CA ILE A 12 -19.80 -12.07 -37.50
C ILE A 12 -19.06 -11.79 -36.20
N ASP A 13 -17.78 -11.54 -36.39
CA ASP A 13 -16.88 -10.90 -35.45
C ASP A 13 -17.52 -9.58 -35.00
N TRP A 14 -17.70 -9.40 -33.68
CA TRP A 14 -18.03 -8.09 -33.11
C TRP A 14 -16.76 -7.33 -32.71
N ASP A 15 -15.64 -7.58 -33.38
CA ASP A 15 -14.51 -6.66 -33.43
C ASP A 15 -14.88 -5.47 -34.32
N LEU A 16 -15.73 -4.58 -33.78
CA LEU A 16 -15.72 -3.19 -34.19
C LEU A 16 -14.42 -2.59 -33.63
N ASP A 17 -13.33 -2.81 -34.36
CA ASP A 17 -12.18 -1.92 -34.38
C ASP A 17 -12.70 -0.55 -34.84
N ILE A 18 -13.17 0.24 -33.87
CA ILE A 18 -13.35 1.67 -34.07
C ILE A 18 -11.95 2.22 -34.25
N ASP A 19 -11.64 2.62 -35.48
CA ASP A 19 -10.39 3.26 -35.83
C ASP A 19 -10.31 4.63 -35.12
N TYR A 20 -9.69 4.64 -33.94
CA TYR A 20 -9.49 5.83 -33.09
C TYR A 20 -8.33 6.73 -33.55
N SER A 21 -7.91 6.62 -34.82
CA SER A 21 -6.78 7.36 -35.38
C SER A 21 -7.13 8.75 -35.91
N ASP A 22 -8.42 9.10 -36.05
CA ASP A 22 -8.88 10.38 -36.60
C ASP A 22 -9.26 11.45 -35.56
N PHE A 23 -9.17 11.15 -34.26
CA PHE A 23 -9.44 12.14 -33.22
C PHE A 23 -8.17 12.94 -32.91
N SER A 24 -8.22 14.26 -33.13
CA SER A 24 -7.16 15.19 -32.74
C SER A 24 -6.75 15.00 -31.28
N ASP A 25 -5.48 15.29 -30.92
CA ASP A 25 -4.94 15.14 -29.56
C ASP A 25 -5.77 15.86 -28.46
N ASP A 26 -6.70 16.74 -28.83
CA ASP A 26 -7.64 17.42 -27.94
C ASP A 26 -8.85 16.58 -27.49
N ASP A 27 -9.18 15.48 -28.18
CA ASP A 27 -10.38 14.66 -27.91
C ASP A 27 -10.16 13.52 -26.90
N ARG A 28 -8.94 13.36 -26.36
CA ARG A 28 -8.62 12.30 -25.38
C ARG A 28 -8.65 12.78 -23.92
N ARG A 29 -9.33 13.86 -23.59
CA ARG A 29 -9.34 14.46 -22.24
C ARG A 29 -10.47 13.88 -21.38
N CYS A 30 -10.16 13.47 -20.15
CA CYS A 30 -11.18 13.04 -19.18
C CYS A 30 -11.53 14.18 -18.22
N TYR A 31 -12.83 14.35 -17.94
CA TYR A 31 -13.34 15.33 -16.99
C TYR A 31 -14.08 14.62 -15.86
N ASN A 32 -13.81 15.06 -14.63
CA ASN A 32 -14.50 14.63 -13.42
C ASN A 32 -15.28 15.81 -12.84
N LEU A 33 -16.48 15.55 -12.34
CA LEU A 33 -17.34 16.52 -11.69
C LEU A 33 -17.70 16.01 -10.28
N LEU A 34 -17.45 16.83 -9.24
CA LEU A 34 -17.99 16.61 -7.90
C LEU A 34 -19.08 17.63 -7.64
N LEU A 35 -20.30 17.13 -7.41
CA LEU A 35 -21.49 17.92 -7.15
C LEU A 35 -22.34 17.24 -6.07
N ASN A 36 -22.67 17.99 -5.01
CA ASN A 36 -23.47 17.54 -3.87
C ASN A 36 -22.94 16.23 -3.24
N GLY A 37 -21.62 16.11 -3.12
CA GLY A 37 -20.94 14.95 -2.55
C GLY A 37 -20.91 13.70 -3.43
N LYS A 38 -21.37 13.78 -4.69
CA LYS A 38 -21.39 12.67 -5.65
C LYS A 38 -20.45 12.93 -6.82
N TRP A 39 -19.78 11.87 -7.27
CA TRP A 39 -18.83 11.93 -8.38
C TRP A 39 -19.47 11.56 -9.71
N TYR A 40 -19.08 12.29 -10.74
CA TYR A 40 -19.45 12.04 -12.13
C TYR A 40 -18.22 12.16 -13.04
N SER A 41 -18.21 11.48 -14.18
CA SER A 41 -17.12 11.57 -15.15
C SER A 41 -17.64 11.60 -16.59
N SER A 42 -16.89 12.21 -17.50
CA SER A 42 -17.18 12.16 -18.94
C SER A 42 -15.91 12.43 -19.77
N TYR A 43 -15.80 11.77 -20.93
CA TYR A 43 -14.81 12.11 -21.97
C TYR A 43 -15.36 13.13 -22.98
N SER A 44 -16.68 13.25 -23.05
CA SER A 44 -17.40 14.19 -23.90
C SER A 44 -18.44 14.94 -23.05
N PRO A 45 -18.00 15.83 -22.15
CA PRO A 45 -18.92 16.51 -21.25
C PRO A 45 -19.76 17.53 -22.02
N PRO A 46 -20.92 17.93 -21.48
CA PRO A 46 -21.72 19.02 -22.03
C PRO A 46 -20.91 20.32 -22.09
N LEU A 47 -21.11 21.08 -23.16
CA LEU A 47 -20.40 22.33 -23.44
C LEU A 47 -21.38 23.50 -23.32
N SER A 48 -20.86 24.67 -22.94
CA SER A 48 -21.65 25.90 -22.95
C SER A 48 -21.79 26.42 -24.37
N ASP A 49 -23.03 26.78 -24.77
CA ASP A 49 -23.34 27.36 -26.08
C ASP A 49 -22.70 28.75 -26.33
N GLU A 50 -22.16 29.39 -25.29
CA GLU A 50 -21.59 30.74 -25.36
C GLU A 50 -20.18 30.77 -25.97
N ASP A 51 -19.51 29.63 -26.14
CA ASP A 51 -18.19 29.52 -26.74
C ASP A 51 -18.30 28.98 -28.18
N GLY A 52 -18.72 29.87 -29.10
CA GLY A 52 -18.71 29.60 -30.53
C GLY A 52 -17.32 29.25 -31.08
N VAL A 53 -17.29 28.58 -32.23
CA VAL A 53 -16.11 28.15 -32.99
C VAL A 53 -15.10 29.30 -33.17
N GLY A 54 -14.15 29.41 -32.25
CA GLY A 54 -13.12 30.44 -32.30
C GLY A 54 -12.60 30.84 -30.92
N MET A 55 -11.47 30.25 -30.52
CA MET A 55 -10.52 30.80 -29.55
C MET A 55 -10.76 30.53 -28.04
N GLY A 56 -11.71 29.68 -27.64
CA GLY A 56 -11.84 29.15 -26.26
C GLY A 56 -11.22 27.75 -26.09
N SER A 57 -10.57 27.47 -24.95
CA SER A 57 -10.14 26.09 -24.61
C SER A 57 -11.37 25.26 -24.26
N ARG A 58 -11.53 24.05 -24.84
CA ARG A 58 -12.61 23.09 -24.51
C ARG A 58 -12.81 22.91 -22.99
N ALA A 59 -11.72 22.95 -22.21
CA ALA A 59 -11.79 22.87 -20.76
C ALA A 59 -12.57 24.04 -20.12
N LEU A 60 -12.42 25.26 -20.64
CA LEU A 60 -13.15 26.43 -20.15
C LEU A 60 -14.65 26.29 -20.39
N SER A 61 -15.05 25.82 -21.57
CA SER A 61 -16.47 25.64 -21.93
C SER A 61 -17.15 24.60 -21.05
N VAL A 62 -16.44 23.50 -20.71
CA VAL A 62 -16.92 22.49 -19.76
C VAL A 62 -17.04 23.07 -18.34
N ILE A 63 -16.05 23.84 -17.89
CA ILE A 63 -16.07 24.50 -16.57
C ILE A 63 -17.26 25.47 -16.47
N ARG A 64 -17.45 26.33 -17.46
CA ARG A 64 -18.55 27.31 -17.51
C ARG A 64 -19.91 26.63 -17.53
N HIS A 65 -20.08 25.58 -18.35
CA HIS A 65 -21.30 24.79 -18.36
C HIS A 65 -21.58 24.20 -16.97
N ALA A 66 -20.59 23.55 -16.35
CA ALA A 66 -20.74 22.98 -15.00
C ALA A 66 -21.09 24.05 -13.95
N GLN A 67 -20.49 25.24 -14.02
CA GLN A 67 -20.77 26.36 -13.11
C GLN A 67 -22.18 26.93 -13.31
N LYS A 68 -22.64 27.05 -14.56
CA LYS A 68 -23.94 27.63 -14.94
C LYS A 68 -25.08 26.69 -14.61
N GLU A 69 -25.01 25.45 -15.12
CA GLU A 69 -26.10 24.49 -15.00
C GLU A 69 -26.17 23.85 -13.61
N ARG A 70 -25.02 23.72 -12.92
CA ARG A 70 -24.91 23.00 -11.64
C ARG A 70 -25.67 21.67 -11.62
N SER A 71 -25.59 20.95 -12.73
CA SER A 71 -26.35 19.74 -13.02
C SER A 71 -25.42 18.61 -13.44
N ALA A 72 -25.81 17.38 -13.11
CA ALA A 72 -25.13 16.16 -13.55
C ALA A 72 -25.69 15.60 -14.87
N ILE A 73 -26.66 16.27 -15.50
CA ILE A 73 -27.21 15.86 -16.80
C ILE A 73 -26.09 15.86 -17.85
N GLY A 74 -25.91 14.73 -18.55
CA GLY A 74 -24.82 14.53 -19.52
C GLY A 74 -23.49 14.07 -18.92
N TRP A 75 -23.47 13.71 -17.63
CA TRP A 75 -22.30 13.12 -16.96
C TRP A 75 -22.60 11.70 -16.46
N ASP A 76 -21.61 10.81 -16.52
CA ASP A 76 -21.76 9.43 -16.05
C ASP A 76 -21.51 9.36 -14.54
N PRO A 77 -22.44 8.81 -13.72
CA PRO A 77 -22.21 8.64 -12.29
C PRO A 77 -21.09 7.63 -12.03
N VAL A 78 -20.21 7.95 -11.09
CA VAL A 78 -19.07 7.11 -10.68
C VAL A 78 -18.87 7.16 -9.17
N ASP A 79 -18.26 6.13 -8.60
CA ASP A 79 -17.99 6.07 -7.15
C ASP A 79 -16.82 6.97 -6.71
N GLY A 80 -16.08 7.53 -7.66
CA GLY A 80 -14.92 8.40 -7.43
C GLY A 80 -14.36 8.95 -8.75
N PRO A 81 -13.39 9.88 -8.70
CA PRO A 81 -12.83 10.48 -9.90
C PRO A 81 -12.16 9.41 -10.78
N ARG A 82 -12.47 9.45 -12.08
CA ARG A 82 -11.91 8.58 -13.11
C ARG A 82 -10.53 9.11 -13.49
N LEU A 83 -9.54 8.23 -13.45
CA LEU A 83 -8.18 8.51 -13.91
C LEU A 83 -8.04 7.95 -15.33
N PRO A 84 -7.66 8.76 -16.32
CA PRO A 84 -7.58 8.30 -17.70
C PRO A 84 -6.37 7.38 -17.91
N ASP A 85 -6.42 6.56 -18.97
CA ASP A 85 -5.32 5.70 -19.42
C ASP A 85 -4.02 6.46 -19.69
N SER A 86 -2.88 5.76 -19.66
CA SER A 86 -1.54 6.38 -19.82
C SER A 86 -1.32 7.11 -21.15
N ASN A 87 -2.29 7.05 -22.05
CA ASN A 87 -2.28 7.69 -23.35
C ASN A 87 -2.96 9.07 -23.33
N VAL A 88 -3.48 9.50 -22.18
CA VAL A 88 -4.11 10.81 -21.99
C VAL A 88 -3.14 11.76 -21.30
N GLY A 89 -2.76 12.83 -22.02
CA GLY A 89 -1.83 13.84 -21.50
C GLY A 89 -2.40 14.65 -20.33
N TYR A 90 -3.71 14.92 -20.33
CA TYR A 90 -4.38 15.76 -19.34
C TYR A 90 -5.75 15.22 -18.91
N TRP A 91 -6.08 15.37 -17.63
CA TRP A 91 -7.46 15.24 -17.15
C TRP A 91 -7.79 16.32 -16.14
N TYR A 92 -9.08 16.54 -15.96
CA TYR A 92 -9.59 17.67 -15.21
C TYR A 92 -10.56 17.22 -14.14
N THR A 93 -10.58 17.92 -13.01
CA THR A 93 -11.55 17.74 -11.95
C THR A 93 -12.19 19.07 -11.61
N ILE A 94 -13.50 19.17 -11.81
CA ILE A 94 -14.33 20.32 -11.46
C ILE A 94 -15.03 19.96 -10.15
N ASN A 95 -14.65 20.61 -9.06
CA ASN A 95 -15.25 20.42 -7.75
C ASN A 95 -16.11 21.64 -7.42
N LEU A 96 -17.42 21.53 -7.71
CA LEU A 96 -18.37 22.61 -7.46
C LEU A 96 -18.64 22.80 -5.97
N ASP A 97 -18.59 21.72 -5.18
CA ASP A 97 -18.81 21.76 -3.72
C ASP A 97 -17.72 22.56 -3.00
N ALA A 98 -16.48 22.43 -3.45
CA ALA A 98 -15.33 23.14 -2.88
C ALA A 98 -14.98 24.43 -3.64
N GLY A 99 -15.60 24.70 -4.79
CA GLY A 99 -15.30 25.89 -5.60
C GLY A 99 -13.94 25.87 -6.31
N HIS A 100 -13.42 24.70 -6.68
CA HIS A 100 -12.09 24.57 -7.31
C HIS A 100 -12.09 23.68 -8.55
N PHE A 101 -11.22 24.02 -9.50
CA PHE A 101 -10.85 23.25 -10.67
C PHE A 101 -9.44 22.70 -10.50
N THR A 102 -9.20 21.47 -10.91
CA THR A 102 -7.88 20.82 -10.85
C THR A 102 -7.54 20.29 -12.23
N GLN A 103 -6.43 20.74 -12.79
CA GLN A 103 -5.82 20.16 -13.98
C GLN A 103 -4.72 19.19 -13.57
N HIS A 104 -4.69 18.04 -14.21
CA HIS A 104 -3.67 17.03 -13.99
C HIS A 104 -2.93 16.74 -15.29
N GLU A 105 -1.62 16.58 -15.22
CA GLU A 105 -0.74 16.32 -16.37
C GLU A 105 0.11 15.06 -16.13
N TRP A 106 0.21 14.18 -17.13
CA TRP A 106 0.85 12.87 -16.97
C TRP A 106 2.38 12.96 -16.72
N GLN A 107 3.09 13.95 -17.27
CA GLN A 107 4.57 14.01 -17.30
C GLN A 107 5.20 15.18 -16.53
N ARG A 108 4.43 16.05 -15.88
CA ARG A 108 4.96 17.25 -15.18
C ARG A 108 5.11 17.02 -13.67
N GLU A 109 6.10 17.67 -13.04
CA GLU A 109 6.22 17.78 -11.58
C GLU A 109 6.10 19.26 -11.14
N PRO A 110 5.14 19.64 -10.25
CA PRO A 110 4.04 18.80 -9.77
C PRO A 110 3.06 18.48 -10.91
N SER A 111 2.47 17.29 -10.87
CA SER A 111 1.55 16.77 -11.92
C SER A 111 0.13 17.34 -11.82
N VAL A 112 -0.06 18.36 -11.00
CA VAL A 112 -1.37 18.88 -10.61
C VAL A 112 -1.31 20.39 -10.42
N ASP A 113 -2.11 21.12 -11.19
CA ASP A 113 -2.39 22.55 -11.03
C ASP A 113 -3.84 22.71 -10.52
N ARG A 114 -4.07 23.54 -9.50
CA ARG A 114 -5.41 23.77 -8.92
C ARG A 114 -5.76 25.26 -8.89
N PHE A 115 -6.98 25.56 -9.28
CA PHE A 115 -7.49 26.91 -9.54
C PHE A 115 -8.82 27.10 -8.78
N PRO A 116 -9.05 28.20 -8.07
CA PRO A 116 -10.39 28.62 -7.67
C PRO A 116 -11.22 28.80 -8.92
N LEU A 117 -12.42 28.22 -8.93
CA LEU A 117 -13.34 28.35 -10.07
C LEU A 117 -13.70 29.81 -10.36
N ALA A 118 -13.67 30.67 -9.35
CA ALA A 118 -13.90 32.11 -9.48
C ALA A 118 -12.74 32.87 -10.15
N ALA A 119 -11.53 32.28 -10.21
CA ALA A 119 -10.34 32.90 -10.78
C ALA A 119 -10.11 32.51 -12.26
N ILE A 120 -10.97 31.67 -12.83
CA ILE A 120 -10.89 31.25 -14.23
C ILE A 120 -11.84 32.13 -15.04
N HIS A 121 -11.31 33.15 -15.69
CA HIS A 121 -12.07 34.07 -16.52
C HIS A 121 -11.95 33.69 -18.00
N ASP A 122 -10.76 33.28 -18.43
CA ASP A 122 -10.48 32.89 -19.82
C ASP A 122 -9.65 31.60 -19.95
N ALA A 123 -9.34 31.22 -21.20
CA ALA A 123 -8.60 30.01 -21.51
C ALA A 123 -7.09 30.13 -21.20
N TYR A 124 -6.59 31.36 -21.06
CA TYR A 124 -5.20 31.67 -20.76
C TYR A 124 -4.93 31.45 -19.26
N ASP A 125 -5.91 31.70 -18.39
CA ASP A 125 -5.84 31.40 -16.95
C ASP A 125 -5.57 29.92 -16.64
N ILE A 126 -6.06 29.03 -17.50
CA ILE A 126 -5.81 27.57 -17.41
C ILE A 126 -4.41 27.21 -17.94
N LYS A 127 -3.85 28.01 -18.86
CA LYS A 127 -2.54 27.76 -19.50
C LYS A 127 -1.36 28.32 -18.72
N LEU A 128 -1.54 29.42 -17.97
CA LEU A 128 -0.57 29.84 -16.98
C LEU A 128 -0.65 28.85 -15.81
N GLY A 129 0.37 28.03 -15.60
CA GLY A 129 0.49 27.26 -14.37
C GLY A 129 0.52 28.21 -13.17
N TRP A 130 -0.60 28.39 -12.48
CA TRP A 130 -0.70 29.27 -11.32
C TRP A 130 0.00 28.63 -10.12
N SER A 131 1.13 29.21 -9.72
CA SER A 131 1.71 28.99 -8.40
C SER A 131 0.99 29.88 -7.39
N PHE A 132 0.02 29.35 -6.66
CA PHE A 132 -0.53 29.97 -5.45
C PHE A 132 0.57 30.38 -4.45
N LYS A 133 0.88 31.67 -4.38
CA LYS A 133 1.62 32.23 -3.25
C LYS A 133 0.77 32.64 -2.05
N ASP A 134 -0.57 32.63 -2.11
CA ASP A 134 -1.40 33.06 -0.99
C ASP A 134 -2.54 32.05 -0.71
N GLY A 135 -2.62 31.53 0.53
CA GLY A 135 -3.40 30.35 0.93
C GLY A 135 -4.94 30.51 0.97
N PRO A 136 -5.70 29.54 1.53
CA PRO A 136 -5.35 28.21 2.03
C PRO A 136 -5.87 27.11 1.10
N ALA A 137 -5.02 26.60 0.23
CA ALA A 137 -5.19 25.28 -0.36
C ALA A 137 -3.82 24.58 -0.29
N ASP A 138 -3.65 23.78 0.76
CA ASP A 138 -2.47 22.96 1.06
C ASP A 138 -2.27 21.86 -0.03
N PHE A 139 -1.91 22.24 -1.26
CA PHE A 139 -1.50 21.32 -2.33
C PHE A 139 -0.01 21.38 -2.65
N TYR A 140 0.75 22.23 -1.95
CA TYR A 140 2.21 22.19 -1.87
C TYR A 140 2.67 20.99 -1.01
N LEU A 141 2.42 19.78 -1.50
CA LEU A 141 2.63 18.53 -0.77
C LEU A 141 3.73 17.65 -1.36
N TYR A 142 4.41 18.09 -2.42
CA TYR A 142 5.33 17.20 -3.15
C TYR A 142 6.81 17.49 -2.96
N ASN A 143 7.20 18.71 -2.56
CA ASN A 143 8.60 19.14 -2.61
C ASN A 143 9.13 19.84 -1.36
N HIS A 144 8.43 19.80 -0.23
CA HIS A 144 9.01 20.38 0.99
C HIS A 144 9.93 19.38 1.68
N GLY A 145 11.20 19.80 1.82
CA GLY A 145 12.18 19.11 2.64
C GLY A 145 11.62 18.83 4.04
N PHE A 146 11.91 17.63 4.53
CA PHE A 146 11.43 17.14 5.81
C PHE A 146 12.00 18.01 6.94
N VAL A 147 11.17 18.89 7.52
CA VAL A 147 11.52 19.58 8.76
C VAL A 147 11.05 18.69 9.90
N ARG A 148 11.99 18.13 10.67
CA ARG A 148 11.66 17.36 11.89
C ARG A 148 10.80 18.26 12.80
N PRO A 149 9.59 17.83 13.17
CA PRO A 149 8.84 18.51 14.19
C PRO A 149 9.65 18.55 15.50
N PRO A 150 9.91 19.70 16.14
CA PRO A 150 10.18 19.72 17.57
C PRO A 150 9.02 19.05 18.29
N VAL A 151 9.29 17.96 19.00
CA VAL A 151 8.35 17.37 19.96
C VAL A 151 8.99 17.49 21.34
N PRO A 152 8.22 17.80 22.42
CA PRO A 152 8.78 18.20 23.71
C PRO A 152 9.75 17.21 24.33
N THR A 153 9.53 15.92 24.09
CA THR A 153 10.39 14.82 24.56
C THR A 153 10.48 13.74 23.49
N THR A 154 11.72 13.35 23.14
CA THR A 154 11.98 12.29 22.15
C THR A 154 11.69 10.92 22.74
N LEU A 155 10.79 10.16 22.10
CA LEU A 155 10.60 8.73 22.37
C LEU A 155 11.64 7.93 21.58
N TYR A 156 12.48 7.19 22.30
CA TYR A 156 13.41 6.23 21.71
C TYR A 156 12.72 4.88 21.56
N MET A 157 12.82 4.29 20.37
CA MET A 157 12.23 2.98 20.07
C MET A 157 13.35 1.97 19.83
N GLU A 158 13.33 0.90 20.59
CA GLU A 158 14.23 -0.24 20.42
C GLU A 158 13.44 -1.43 19.88
N PHE A 159 13.88 -1.95 18.75
CA PHE A 159 13.26 -3.11 18.12
C PHE A 159 14.16 -4.33 18.25
N SER A 160 13.56 -5.51 18.21
CA SER A 160 14.29 -6.77 18.05
C SER A 160 14.53 -7.06 16.56
N PRO A 161 15.49 -7.94 16.21
CA PRO A 161 15.67 -8.38 14.83
C PRO A 161 14.35 -8.88 14.22
N PRO A 162 14.07 -8.59 12.93
CA PRO A 162 12.83 -8.99 12.28
C PRO A 162 12.69 -10.51 12.30
N THR A 163 11.52 -10.96 12.71
CA THR A 163 11.12 -12.37 12.60
C THR A 163 10.84 -12.72 11.14
N ARG A 164 10.73 -14.02 10.85
CA ARG A 164 10.33 -14.50 9.53
C ARG A 164 8.93 -14.01 9.13
N LEU A 165 8.06 -13.86 10.11
CA LEU A 165 6.75 -13.29 9.88
C LEU A 165 6.85 -11.82 9.45
N ASN A 166 7.72 -11.03 10.07
CA ASN A 166 7.90 -9.62 9.70
C ASN A 166 8.33 -9.47 8.24
N GLN A 167 9.17 -10.37 7.74
CA GLN A 167 9.56 -10.38 6.34
C GLN A 167 8.37 -10.63 5.40
N LEU A 168 7.53 -11.60 5.74
CA LEU A 168 6.30 -11.86 4.99
C LEU A 168 5.33 -10.67 5.06
N GLN A 169 5.24 -9.99 6.21
CA GLN A 169 4.47 -8.76 6.37
C GLN A 169 4.99 -7.64 5.48
N TYR A 170 6.30 -7.41 5.44
CA TYR A 170 6.91 -6.40 4.57
C TYR A 170 6.58 -6.67 3.10
N GLN A 171 6.68 -7.92 2.66
CA GLN A 171 6.29 -8.32 1.31
C GLN A 171 4.79 -8.08 1.07
N MET A 172 3.91 -8.56 1.96
CA MET A 172 2.46 -8.38 1.81
C MET A 172 2.05 -6.90 1.79
N ILE A 173 2.70 -6.05 2.58
CA ILE A 173 2.48 -4.60 2.54
C ILE A 173 2.93 -4.02 1.19
N SER A 174 4.10 -4.40 0.69
CA SER A 174 4.58 -3.94 -0.62
C SER A 174 3.67 -4.39 -1.76
N ASP A 175 3.20 -5.64 -1.71
CA ASP A 175 2.23 -6.21 -2.65
C ASP A 175 0.87 -5.50 -2.55
N PHE A 176 0.42 -5.17 -1.35
CA PHE A 176 -0.82 -4.45 -1.13
C PHE A 176 -0.75 -3.04 -1.71
N ILE A 177 0.36 -2.33 -1.44
CA ILE A 177 0.61 -1.00 -2.00
C ILE A 177 0.65 -1.07 -3.52
N TYR A 178 1.24 -2.12 -4.10
CA TYR A 178 1.24 -2.32 -5.55
C TYR A 178 -0.16 -2.55 -6.10
N GLN A 179 -0.95 -3.45 -5.52
CA GLN A 179 -2.30 -3.76 -6.02
C GLN A 179 -3.20 -2.53 -5.97
N TRP A 180 -3.09 -1.74 -4.91
CA TRP A 180 -3.88 -0.53 -4.72
C TRP A 180 -3.20 0.75 -5.21
N ARG A 181 -2.09 0.64 -5.97
CA ARG A 181 -1.27 1.79 -6.39
C ARG A 181 -2.08 2.90 -7.04
N PHE A 182 -3.09 2.57 -7.84
CA PHE A 182 -3.92 3.57 -8.53
C PHE A 182 -4.75 4.43 -7.56
N VAL A 183 -5.14 3.88 -6.42
CA VAL A 183 -5.85 4.61 -5.36
C VAL A 183 -4.86 5.32 -4.45
N ILE A 184 -3.75 4.65 -4.12
CA ILE A 184 -2.68 5.19 -3.27
C ILE A 184 -1.96 6.34 -3.93
N ASP A 185 -1.83 6.38 -5.25
CA ASP A 185 -1.13 7.44 -5.98
C ASP A 185 -2.00 8.66 -6.28
N ASP A 186 -3.32 8.60 -6.05
CA ASP A 186 -4.27 9.66 -6.36
C ASP A 186 -4.47 10.61 -5.17
N PRO A 187 -3.89 11.83 -5.20
CA PRO A 187 -3.94 12.77 -4.08
C PRO A 187 -5.35 13.25 -3.74
N THR A 188 -6.25 13.24 -4.73
CA THR A 188 -7.64 13.66 -4.54
C THR A 188 -8.40 12.71 -3.61
N ARG A 189 -7.91 11.48 -3.49
CA ARG A 189 -8.46 10.45 -2.61
C ARG A 189 -7.80 10.40 -1.24
N TRP A 190 -6.84 11.29 -0.92
CA TRP A 190 -6.14 11.25 0.36
C TRP A 190 -6.80 12.01 1.51
N PRO A 191 -7.80 12.91 1.36
CA PRO A 191 -8.36 13.62 2.50
C PRO A 191 -8.70 12.64 3.63
N ALA A 192 -8.43 12.98 4.89
CA ALA A 192 -8.72 12.07 6.01
C ALA A 192 -10.22 11.72 6.13
N SER A 193 -11.08 12.53 5.52
CA SER A 193 -12.52 12.28 5.35
C SER A 193 -12.86 11.34 4.20
N SER A 194 -11.91 11.02 3.31
CA SER A 194 -12.15 10.15 2.17
C SER A 194 -12.29 8.69 2.62
N LEU A 195 -13.25 8.00 2.02
CA LEU A 195 -13.49 6.58 2.27
C LEU A 195 -12.30 5.72 1.84
N GLY A 196 -11.69 6.04 0.69
CA GLY A 196 -10.52 5.33 0.16
C GLY A 196 -9.33 5.41 1.09
N PHE A 197 -9.04 6.60 1.65
CA PHE A 197 -7.96 6.79 2.61
C PHE A 197 -8.13 5.91 3.84
N ARG A 198 -9.31 5.96 4.48
CA ARG A 198 -9.57 5.23 5.72
C ARG A 198 -9.53 3.72 5.52
N ARG A 199 -10.07 3.24 4.40
CA ARG A 199 -10.02 1.83 4.03
C ARG A 199 -8.58 1.38 3.77
N LEU A 200 -7.78 2.13 3.02
CA LEU A 200 -6.37 1.78 2.80
C LEU A 200 -5.56 1.80 4.12
N ALA A 201 -5.78 2.80 4.97
CA ALA A 201 -5.12 2.92 6.26
C ALA A 201 -5.42 1.73 7.17
N ILE A 202 -6.69 1.32 7.29
CA ILE A 202 -7.05 0.13 8.08
C ILE A 202 -6.50 -1.16 7.44
N GLY A 203 -6.45 -1.25 6.11
CA GLY A 203 -5.84 -2.39 5.41
C GLY A 203 -4.35 -2.54 5.76
N LEU A 204 -3.59 -1.45 5.73
CA LEU A 204 -2.18 -1.44 6.13
C LEU A 204 -1.99 -1.85 7.60
N LEU A 205 -2.81 -1.30 8.51
CA LEU A 205 -2.78 -1.66 9.94
C LEU A 205 -3.06 -3.15 10.15
N ARG A 206 -4.03 -3.71 9.44
CA ARG A 206 -4.37 -5.14 9.51
C ARG A 206 -3.22 -6.03 9.06
N ILE A 207 -2.57 -5.73 7.93
CA ILE A 207 -1.42 -6.51 7.48
C ILE A 207 -0.26 -6.37 8.48
N ALA A 208 0.01 -5.16 8.97
CA ALA A 208 1.09 -4.89 9.93
C ALA A 208 0.87 -5.56 11.31
N ALA A 209 -0.38 -5.75 11.72
CA ALA A 209 -0.73 -6.49 12.94
C ALA A 209 -0.90 -8.00 12.72
N TRP A 210 -0.77 -8.48 11.47
CA TRP A 210 -1.12 -9.84 11.07
C TRP A 210 -2.59 -10.20 11.40
N ASP A 211 -3.49 -9.23 11.30
CA ASP A 211 -4.93 -9.37 11.54
C ASP A 211 -5.67 -9.61 10.22
N LEU A 212 -5.49 -10.82 9.69
CA LEU A 212 -5.92 -11.21 8.36
C LEU A 212 -6.64 -12.56 8.37
N GLU A 213 -7.66 -12.69 7.53
CA GLU A 213 -8.28 -13.97 7.24
C GLU A 213 -7.68 -14.54 5.94
N VAL A 214 -7.37 -15.83 5.94
CA VAL A 214 -6.88 -16.52 4.74
C VAL A 214 -7.94 -17.51 4.31
N LYS A 215 -8.39 -17.38 3.07
CA LYS A 215 -9.24 -18.38 2.43
C LYS A 215 -8.38 -19.24 1.50
N LEU A 216 -8.32 -20.53 1.81
CA LEU A 216 -7.79 -21.58 0.94
C LEU A 216 -8.78 -21.82 -0.19
N GLU A 217 -8.33 -21.68 -1.44
CA GLU A 217 -9.19 -21.90 -2.60
C GLU A 217 -9.06 -23.33 -3.12
N ASP A 218 -9.74 -24.27 -2.45
CA ASP A 218 -9.88 -25.64 -2.97
C ASP A 218 -10.91 -25.71 -4.12
N ASN A 219 -11.84 -24.74 -4.19
CA ASN A 219 -12.85 -24.60 -5.24
C ASN A 219 -12.98 -23.12 -5.67
N TYR A 220 -12.10 -22.69 -6.58
CA TYR A 220 -12.07 -21.34 -7.15
C TYR A 220 -13.43 -20.94 -7.76
N SER A 221 -14.04 -19.86 -7.26
CA SER A 221 -15.15 -19.18 -7.93
C SER A 221 -14.63 -17.84 -8.41
N GLU A 222 -14.62 -17.63 -9.74
CA GLU A 222 -14.22 -16.35 -10.36
C GLU A 222 -14.97 -15.15 -9.79
N LYS A 223 -16.16 -15.36 -9.20
CA LYS A 223 -16.94 -14.29 -8.58
C LYS A 223 -16.32 -13.71 -7.31
N SER A 224 -15.43 -14.43 -6.61
CA SER A 224 -14.86 -13.96 -5.32
C SER A 224 -13.53 -13.22 -5.44
N VAL A 225 -12.80 -13.36 -6.55
CA VAL A 225 -11.48 -12.70 -6.74
C VAL A 225 -11.56 -11.72 -7.90
N ARG A 226 -11.53 -10.43 -7.58
CA ARG A 226 -11.54 -9.35 -8.57
C ARG A 226 -10.10 -8.95 -8.90
N LEU A 227 -9.49 -9.68 -9.83
CA LEU A 227 -8.17 -9.36 -10.38
C LEU A 227 -8.27 -9.13 -11.90
N PRO A 228 -7.41 -8.28 -12.48
CA PRO A 228 -6.55 -7.30 -11.80
C PRO A 228 -7.35 -6.20 -11.11
N ILE A 229 -6.78 -5.60 -10.07
CA ILE A 229 -7.39 -4.40 -9.43
C ILE A 229 -7.36 -3.26 -10.45
N GLN A 230 -8.54 -2.75 -10.79
CA GLN A 230 -8.70 -1.67 -11.76
C GLN A 230 -8.52 -0.30 -11.10
N ARG A 231 -8.26 0.72 -11.91
CA ARG A 231 -8.15 2.12 -11.44
C ARG A 231 -9.46 2.67 -10.84
N SER A 232 -10.58 2.19 -11.36
CA SER A 232 -11.92 2.46 -10.86
C SER A 232 -12.26 1.70 -9.57
N SER A 233 -11.48 0.68 -9.20
CA SER A 233 -11.78 -0.13 -8.02
C SER A 233 -11.63 0.68 -6.73
N THR A 234 -12.59 0.48 -5.83
CA THR A 234 -12.53 0.97 -4.45
C THR A 234 -12.38 -0.19 -3.49
N PRO A 235 -11.57 -0.05 -2.44
CA PRO A 235 -11.61 -1.00 -1.32
C PRO A 235 -13.03 -1.11 -0.76
N ASP A 236 -13.49 -2.31 -0.44
CA ASP A 236 -14.86 -2.55 0.03
C ASP A 236 -14.93 -3.02 1.50
N TRP A 237 -13.78 -3.25 2.15
CA TRP A 237 -13.75 -3.72 3.53
C TRP A 237 -14.18 -2.65 4.55
N VAL A 238 -14.60 -3.14 5.72
CA VAL A 238 -15.03 -2.30 6.84
C VAL A 238 -13.87 -1.45 7.36
N TYR A 239 -14.16 -0.20 7.67
CA TYR A 239 -13.23 0.78 8.24
C TYR A 239 -13.89 1.49 9.42
N MET A 240 -13.08 2.12 10.28
CA MET A 240 -13.59 2.91 11.40
C MET A 240 -14.10 4.27 10.92
N LYS A 241 -15.31 4.65 11.34
CA LYS A 241 -15.91 5.94 11.01
C LYS A 241 -15.25 7.09 11.76
N ASP A 242 -14.67 6.80 12.91
CA ASP A 242 -13.93 7.77 13.69
C ASP A 242 -12.47 7.75 13.28
N ASP A 243 -11.86 8.93 13.29
CA ASP A 243 -10.44 9.15 13.05
C ASP A 243 -9.60 8.96 14.32
N ILE A 244 -10.20 8.42 15.38
CA ILE A 244 -9.55 7.95 16.61
C ILE A 244 -10.22 6.66 17.09
N PHE A 245 -9.45 5.59 17.32
CA PHE A 245 -9.99 4.29 17.73
C PHE A 245 -8.93 3.37 18.32
N TRP A 246 -9.35 2.38 19.11
CA TRP A 246 -8.46 1.34 19.63
C TRP A 246 -8.22 0.24 18.59
N PHE A 247 -6.97 -0.19 18.43
CA PHE A 247 -6.56 -1.29 17.56
C PHE A 247 -5.41 -2.07 18.17
N HIS A 248 -5.64 -3.36 18.48
CA HIS A 248 -4.64 -4.27 19.09
C HIS A 248 -3.89 -3.67 20.30
N GLY A 249 -4.62 -2.96 21.18
CA GLY A 249 -4.06 -2.36 22.40
C GLY A 249 -3.39 -0.99 22.20
N PHE A 250 -3.36 -0.47 20.98
CA PHE A 250 -2.86 0.87 20.67
C PHE A 250 -4.02 1.81 20.33
N LEU A 251 -3.91 3.06 20.74
CA LEU A 251 -4.82 4.11 20.30
C LEU A 251 -4.34 4.62 18.94
N ILE A 252 -5.13 4.43 17.89
CA ILE A 252 -4.82 4.93 16.55
C ILE A 252 -5.44 6.31 16.41
N VAL A 253 -4.65 7.29 15.95
CA VAL A 253 -5.14 8.61 15.54
C VAL A 253 -4.83 8.79 14.06
N GLN A 254 -5.88 8.74 13.24
CA GLN A 254 -5.76 8.96 11.80
C GLN A 254 -5.67 10.45 11.51
N CYS A 255 -4.61 10.83 10.81
CA CYS A 255 -4.26 12.20 10.46
C CYS A 255 -4.16 12.31 8.94
N TRP A 256 -4.57 13.45 8.40
CA TRP A 256 -4.33 13.78 6.99
C TRP A 256 -2.82 13.86 6.67
N ARG A 257 -2.03 14.47 7.58
CA ARG A 257 -0.58 14.67 7.42
C ARG A 257 0.12 14.72 8.78
N LEU A 258 1.41 14.38 8.80
CA LEU A 258 2.28 14.42 10.00
C LEU A 258 3.65 15.07 9.70
N ASP A 259 3.84 15.65 8.52
CA ASP A 259 5.10 16.25 8.07
C ASP A 259 5.38 17.65 8.63
N ARG A 260 4.54 18.15 9.55
CA ARG A 260 4.68 19.45 10.22
C ARG A 260 4.39 19.29 11.72
N THR A 261 4.90 20.21 12.54
CA THR A 261 4.67 20.27 13.99
C THR A 261 3.19 20.39 14.37
N GLY A 262 2.50 21.40 13.84
CA GLY A 262 1.11 21.67 14.20
C GLY A 262 0.18 20.46 14.04
N PRO A 263 0.21 19.71 12.91
CA PRO A 263 -0.54 18.47 12.77
C PRO A 263 -0.21 17.39 13.80
N VAL A 264 1.06 17.22 14.17
CA VAL A 264 1.48 16.24 15.20
C VAL A 264 0.95 16.67 16.57
N GLU A 265 1.15 17.92 16.96
CA GLU A 265 0.65 18.47 18.23
C GLU A 265 -0.87 18.37 18.34
N LYS A 266 -1.59 18.70 17.26
CA LYS A 266 -3.04 18.57 17.20
C LYS A 266 -3.49 17.11 17.36
N ALA A 267 -2.76 16.16 16.78
CA ALA A 267 -3.07 14.74 16.90
C ALA A 267 -2.79 14.22 18.32
N ILE A 268 -1.72 14.68 18.96
CA ILE A 268 -1.40 14.38 20.37
C ILE A 268 -2.48 14.95 21.29
N GLN A 269 -2.86 16.21 21.10
CA GLN A 269 -3.92 16.84 21.89
C GLN A 269 -5.23 16.07 21.77
N LYS A 270 -5.59 15.69 20.54
CA LYS A 270 -6.78 14.87 20.30
C LYS A 270 -6.72 13.51 21.02
N ALA A 271 -5.55 12.88 21.08
CA ALA A 271 -5.37 11.65 21.85
C ALA A 271 -5.53 11.89 23.36
N LEU A 272 -4.96 12.98 23.88
CA LEU A 272 -5.11 13.38 25.28
C LEU A 272 -6.59 13.63 25.64
N ASP A 273 -7.31 14.36 24.80
CA ASP A 273 -8.73 14.66 25.00
C ASP A 273 -9.57 13.37 25.03
N PHE A 274 -9.23 12.39 24.19
CA PHE A 274 -9.92 11.09 24.13
C PHE A 274 -9.64 10.20 25.36
N LEU A 275 -8.45 10.31 25.95
CA LEU A 275 -8.04 9.51 27.12
C LEU A 275 -8.55 10.10 28.45
N SER A 276 -8.86 11.39 28.48
CA SER A 276 -9.25 12.12 29.71
C SER A 276 -10.71 11.87 30.11
N PRO A 277 -11.09 11.87 31.42
CA PRO A 277 -10.27 11.78 32.64
C PRO A 277 -10.16 10.35 33.22
N HIS A 278 -10.67 9.32 32.53
CA HIS A 278 -10.85 7.98 33.11
C HIS A 278 -9.68 7.00 32.86
N TYR A 279 -8.66 7.41 32.10
CA TYR A 279 -7.53 6.54 31.78
C TYR A 279 -6.35 6.79 32.72
N HIS A 280 -6.09 5.85 33.63
CA HIS A 280 -5.05 5.97 34.66
C HIS A 280 -3.71 5.30 34.30
N GLY A 281 -3.61 4.63 33.15
CA GLY A 281 -2.40 3.93 32.71
C GLY A 281 -1.59 4.69 31.65
N PRO A 282 -0.38 4.20 31.30
CA PRO A 282 0.30 4.66 30.10
C PRO A 282 -0.51 4.25 28.86
N ALA A 283 -0.73 5.18 27.95
CA ALA A 283 -1.36 4.94 26.66
C ALA A 283 -0.31 5.04 25.56
N ARG A 284 -0.27 4.02 24.69
CA ARG A 284 0.56 4.03 23.49
C ARG A 284 -0.31 4.37 22.30
N VAL A 285 0.09 5.39 21.57
CA VAL A 285 -0.67 5.99 20.50
C VAL A 285 0.13 5.89 19.21
N ILE A 286 -0.54 5.48 18.13
CA ILE A 286 0.02 5.46 16.78
C ILE A 286 -0.68 6.57 16.01
N LEU A 287 0.07 7.64 15.71
CA LEU A 287 -0.36 8.68 14.80
C LEU A 287 -0.08 8.19 13.38
N THR A 288 -1.08 8.14 12.52
CA THR A 288 -0.89 7.59 11.18
C THR A 288 -1.59 8.41 10.10
N SER A 289 -0.90 8.56 8.99
CA SER A 289 -1.41 8.99 7.69
C SER A 289 -0.95 7.95 6.65
N LEU A 290 -1.49 7.96 5.43
CA LEU A 290 -0.95 7.06 4.39
C LEU A 290 0.56 7.30 4.11
N ARG A 291 1.04 8.54 4.30
CA ARG A 291 2.44 8.91 4.02
C ARG A 291 3.37 8.70 5.19
N HIS A 292 2.88 8.79 6.41
CA HIS A 292 3.72 8.93 7.60
C HIS A 292 3.10 8.24 8.80
N VAL A 293 3.96 7.80 9.71
CA VAL A 293 3.59 7.27 11.02
C VAL A 293 4.47 7.90 12.09
N ALA A 294 3.91 8.12 13.28
CA ALA A 294 4.65 8.48 14.48
C ALA A 294 4.07 7.75 15.69
N PHE A 295 4.90 7.55 16.69
CA PHE A 295 4.58 6.77 17.89
C PHE A 295 4.66 7.68 19.10
N VAL A 296 3.62 7.68 19.92
CA VAL A 296 3.52 8.54 21.10
C VAL A 296 3.25 7.68 22.31
N GLU A 297 3.95 7.97 23.39
CA GLU A 297 3.61 7.44 24.72
C GLU A 297 3.08 8.59 25.58
N ILE A 298 1.87 8.40 26.11
CA ILE A 298 1.17 9.34 27.00
C ILE A 298 1.11 8.71 28.38
N SER A 299 1.64 9.38 29.39
CA SER A 299 1.60 8.94 30.78
C SER A 299 1.50 10.14 31.71
N GLN A 300 0.57 10.10 32.67
CA GLN A 300 0.45 11.10 33.74
C GLN A 300 0.43 12.58 33.25
N GLY A 301 -0.22 12.84 32.11
CA GLY A 301 -0.29 14.20 31.53
C GLY A 301 0.95 14.63 30.73
N CYS A 302 1.98 13.78 30.66
CA CYS A 302 3.15 13.97 29.80
C CYS A 302 3.00 13.16 28.51
N SER A 303 3.57 13.66 27.41
CA SER A 303 3.65 12.95 26.13
C SER A 303 5.08 12.96 25.59
N SER A 304 5.57 11.81 25.16
CA SER A 304 6.79 11.67 24.38
C SER A 304 6.46 11.14 22.99
N CYS A 305 7.18 11.59 21.96
CA CYS A 305 6.89 11.21 20.57
C CYS A 305 8.16 10.79 19.85
N SER A 306 8.05 9.78 18.99
CA SER A 306 9.10 9.38 18.09
C SER A 306 9.30 10.43 17.00
N ALA A 307 10.38 10.28 16.23
CA ALA A 307 10.44 10.94 14.93
C ALA A 307 9.26 10.51 14.05
N VAL A 308 8.78 11.41 13.20
CA VAL A 308 7.81 11.08 12.15
C VAL A 308 8.55 10.29 11.07
N LEU A 309 8.05 9.10 10.76
CA LEU A 309 8.66 8.18 9.81
C LEU A 309 7.84 8.13 8.53
N PRO A 310 8.48 8.08 7.34
CA PRO A 310 7.76 7.83 6.10
C PRO A 310 7.21 6.40 6.11
N LEU A 311 5.90 6.27 5.88
CA LEU A 311 5.15 5.02 5.84
C LEU A 311 5.02 4.50 4.40
N ILE A 312 4.28 5.18 3.53
CA ILE A 312 4.30 4.89 2.09
C ILE A 312 5.21 5.91 1.40
N THR A 313 6.08 5.41 0.54
CA THR A 313 7.03 6.14 -0.29
C THR A 313 6.84 5.77 -1.75
N SER A 314 7.37 6.57 -2.67
CA SER A 314 7.33 6.24 -4.09
C SER A 314 8.06 4.94 -4.47
N THR A 315 8.89 4.40 -3.58
CA THR A 315 9.60 3.13 -3.77
C THR A 315 8.93 1.96 -3.05
N SER A 316 7.81 2.17 -2.34
CA SER A 316 7.22 1.13 -1.48
C SER A 316 6.67 -0.08 -2.24
N ALA A 317 6.40 0.06 -3.54
CA ALA A 317 6.02 -1.06 -4.41
C ALA A 317 7.17 -1.57 -5.29
N ASP A 318 8.36 -0.97 -5.19
CA ASP A 318 9.53 -1.38 -5.97
C ASP A 318 10.01 -2.73 -5.45
N MET A 319 10.03 -3.74 -6.32
CA MET A 319 10.73 -5.00 -6.08
C MET A 319 11.85 -5.13 -7.11
N LYS A 320 12.96 -4.42 -6.90
CA LYS A 320 14.20 -4.67 -7.65
C LYS A 320 14.96 -5.82 -6.96
N SER A 321 14.64 -7.07 -7.31
CA SER A 321 15.60 -8.16 -7.18
C SER A 321 16.36 -8.27 -8.50
N SER A 322 17.57 -7.71 -8.53
CA SER A 322 18.54 -8.05 -9.56
C SER A 322 19.62 -8.90 -8.91
N GLN A 323 19.27 -10.00 -8.25
CA GLN A 323 20.13 -11.18 -8.07
C GLN A 323 19.39 -12.32 -7.35
N ILE A 324 19.38 -13.48 -8.01
CA ILE A 324 18.85 -14.75 -7.51
C ILE A 324 19.46 -15.06 -6.14
N GLY A 325 18.66 -15.00 -5.08
CA GLY A 325 19.03 -15.47 -3.74
C GLY A 325 19.38 -14.39 -2.71
N ALA A 326 19.17 -13.11 -3.01
CA ALA A 326 19.14 -12.05 -2.01
C ALA A 326 17.72 -11.89 -1.42
N TRP A 327 17.59 -11.70 -0.10
CA TRP A 327 16.30 -11.45 0.53
C TRP A 327 15.67 -10.16 -0.04
N PRO A 328 14.49 -10.20 -0.68
CA PRO A 328 14.05 -9.09 -1.54
C PRO A 328 13.43 -7.90 -0.80
N ALA A 329 12.98 -8.08 0.45
CA ALA A 329 12.07 -7.13 1.07
C ALA A 329 12.75 -5.94 1.74
N ASP A 330 14.03 -6.05 2.14
CA ASP A 330 14.59 -5.02 3.02
C ASP A 330 14.93 -3.72 2.30
N LYS A 331 15.43 -3.73 1.06
CA LYS A 331 15.96 -2.49 0.44
C LYS A 331 14.90 -1.43 0.12
N THR A 332 13.63 -1.79 -0.04
CA THR A 332 12.57 -0.86 -0.45
C THR A 332 11.51 -0.62 0.62
N THR A 333 11.55 -1.36 1.74
CA THR A 333 10.64 -1.17 2.87
C THR A 333 10.99 0.13 3.59
N SER A 334 9.98 0.98 3.80
CA SER A 334 10.16 2.26 4.47
C SER A 334 10.42 2.09 5.98
N PRO A 335 11.10 3.06 6.62
CA PRO A 335 11.26 3.08 8.08
C PRO A 335 9.94 2.97 8.84
N GLY A 336 8.89 3.64 8.35
CA GLY A 336 7.57 3.62 8.97
C GLY A 336 6.92 2.24 8.91
N ILE A 337 7.06 1.51 7.80
CA ILE A 337 6.54 0.13 7.69
C ILE A 337 7.29 -0.79 8.64
N ARG A 338 8.63 -0.71 8.68
CA ARG A 338 9.45 -1.53 9.61
C ARG A 338 9.03 -1.30 11.06
N ALA A 339 8.96 -0.03 11.47
CA ALA A 339 8.55 0.33 12.83
C ALA A 339 7.11 -0.11 13.14
N LEU A 340 6.16 0.13 12.23
CA LEU A 340 4.75 -0.22 12.43
C LEU A 340 4.53 -1.72 12.60
N VAL A 341 5.19 -2.54 11.77
CA VAL A 341 5.14 -3.99 11.89
C VAL A 341 5.74 -4.44 13.21
N GLN A 342 6.93 -3.94 13.58
CA GLN A 342 7.57 -4.27 14.85
C GLN A 342 6.66 -3.94 16.04
N VAL A 343 6.07 -2.73 16.07
CA VAL A 343 5.15 -2.30 17.12
C VAL A 343 3.91 -3.19 17.25
N LEU A 344 3.29 -3.58 16.13
CA LEU A 344 2.02 -4.29 16.16
C LEU A 344 2.15 -5.81 16.29
N SER A 345 3.25 -6.40 15.81
CA SER A 345 3.43 -7.84 15.71
C SER A 345 4.54 -8.42 16.59
N THR A 346 5.28 -7.58 17.31
CA THR A 346 6.29 -8.03 18.27
C THR A 346 6.00 -7.48 19.66
N PRO A 347 6.48 -8.16 20.72
CA PRO A 347 6.26 -7.70 22.09
C PRO A 347 7.11 -6.46 22.46
N SER A 348 8.01 -6.00 21.58
CA SER A 348 9.01 -4.94 21.86
C SER A 348 8.41 -3.64 22.42
N TRP A 349 7.18 -3.30 22.02
CA TRP A 349 6.49 -2.10 22.49
C TRP A 349 5.08 -2.39 23.03
N LYS A 350 4.80 -3.65 23.43
CA LYS A 350 3.57 -4.03 24.15
C LYS A 350 3.86 -4.13 25.65
N SER A 351 2.91 -3.72 26.49
CA SER A 351 3.09 -3.82 27.94
C SER A 351 3.15 -5.30 28.27
N SER A 352 4.19 -5.76 28.97
CA SER A 352 4.33 -7.17 29.25
C SER A 352 3.12 -7.66 30.06
N GLN A 353 2.22 -8.39 29.40
CA GLN A 353 1.14 -9.08 30.10
C GLN A 353 1.67 -10.31 30.83
N SER A 354 2.94 -10.70 30.62
CA SER A 354 3.55 -11.90 31.21
C SER A 354 3.51 -11.92 32.73
N GLU A 355 3.54 -10.75 33.38
CA GLU A 355 3.47 -10.65 34.84
C GLU A 355 2.04 -10.78 35.39
N LYS A 356 1.03 -10.58 34.53
CA LYS A 356 -0.39 -10.67 34.88
C LYS A 356 -1.00 -12.01 34.46
N GLU A 357 -0.42 -12.65 33.46
CA GLU A 357 -0.88 -13.91 32.92
C GLU A 357 -0.48 -15.09 33.81
N HIS A 358 -1.47 -15.78 34.38
CA HIS A 358 -1.25 -16.98 35.19
C HIS A 358 -2.04 -18.13 34.58
N TRP A 359 -1.35 -19.03 33.90
CA TRP A 359 -1.96 -20.30 33.51
C TRP A 359 -1.97 -21.21 34.75
N GLY A 360 -3.15 -21.66 35.18
CA GLY A 360 -3.29 -22.60 36.29
C GLY A 360 -2.67 -23.99 36.01
N PHE A 361 -2.14 -24.21 34.81
CA PHE A 361 -1.48 -25.41 34.34
C PHE A 361 -0.49 -25.07 33.22
N SER A 362 0.61 -25.81 33.10
CA SER A 362 1.57 -25.61 32.01
C SER A 362 1.14 -26.41 30.78
N LEU A 363 0.85 -25.74 29.66
CA LEU A 363 0.69 -26.41 28.37
C LEU A 363 2.03 -26.41 27.61
N PRO A 364 2.43 -27.56 27.04
CA PRO A 364 3.55 -27.60 26.10
C PRO A 364 3.27 -26.68 24.88
N PRO A 365 4.30 -25.99 24.34
CA PRO A 365 4.16 -25.12 23.17
C PRO A 365 3.50 -25.81 21.96
N GLU A 366 3.75 -27.11 21.79
CA GLU A 366 3.21 -27.94 20.72
C GLU A 366 1.68 -28.03 20.80
N ILE A 367 1.13 -28.11 22.02
CA ILE A 367 -0.32 -28.15 22.24
C ILE A 367 -0.94 -26.79 21.90
N ILE A 368 -0.29 -25.70 22.28
CA ILE A 368 -0.76 -24.34 21.95
C ILE A 368 -0.71 -24.14 20.44
N GLU A 369 0.36 -24.58 19.77
CA GLU A 369 0.45 -24.54 18.31
C GLU A 369 -0.67 -25.33 17.64
N MET A 370 -0.96 -26.55 18.13
CA MET A 370 -2.10 -27.33 17.65
C MET A 370 -3.41 -26.56 17.83
N ILE A 371 -3.65 -25.91 18.98
CA ILE A 371 -4.83 -25.07 19.20
C ILE A 371 -4.89 -23.96 18.15
N LEU A 372 -3.81 -23.18 17.99
CA LEU A 372 -3.74 -22.08 17.02
C LEU A 372 -4.04 -22.52 15.59
N GLN A 373 -3.59 -23.72 15.18
CA GLN A 373 -3.84 -24.26 13.85
C GLN A 373 -5.31 -24.67 13.61
N HIS A 374 -6.04 -25.02 14.67
CA HIS A 374 -7.43 -25.51 14.59
C HIS A 374 -8.49 -24.44 14.82
N LEU A 375 -8.14 -23.32 15.48
CA LEU A 375 -9.07 -22.22 15.69
C LEU A 375 -9.47 -21.55 14.37
N GLY A 376 -10.75 -21.16 14.28
CA GLY A 376 -11.22 -20.30 13.19
C GLY A 376 -10.60 -18.89 13.31
N PRO A 377 -10.56 -18.08 12.23
CA PRO A 377 -9.88 -16.78 12.24
C PRO A 377 -10.30 -15.83 13.37
N LYS A 378 -11.60 -15.81 13.72
CA LYS A 378 -12.14 -14.98 14.80
C LYS A 378 -11.67 -15.45 16.17
N ASP A 379 -11.77 -16.76 16.43
CA ASP A 379 -11.40 -17.35 17.72
C ASP A 379 -9.89 -17.34 17.93
N LEU A 380 -9.12 -17.48 16.84
CA LEU A 380 -7.67 -17.37 16.82
C LEU A 380 -7.21 -16.00 17.34
N ALA A 381 -7.73 -14.92 16.77
CA ALA A 381 -7.38 -13.57 17.21
C ALA A 381 -7.80 -13.29 18.67
N ALA A 382 -8.96 -13.80 19.08
CA ALA A 382 -9.43 -13.67 20.46
C ALA A 382 -8.52 -14.43 21.44
N PHE A 383 -8.14 -15.66 21.12
CA PHE A 383 -7.27 -16.50 21.92
C PHE A 383 -5.87 -15.88 22.07
N CYS A 384 -5.28 -15.39 20.97
CA CYS A 384 -3.99 -14.71 21.01
C CYS A 384 -4.02 -13.42 21.86
N ARG A 385 -5.13 -12.68 21.88
CA ARG A 385 -5.26 -11.49 22.73
C ARG A 385 -5.46 -11.81 24.21
N ALA A 386 -5.98 -13.00 24.52
CA ALA A 386 -6.22 -13.42 25.89
C ALA A 386 -4.96 -13.92 26.61
N SER A 387 -3.91 -14.25 25.86
CA SER A 387 -2.70 -14.88 26.38
C SER A 387 -1.42 -14.37 25.71
N TYR A 388 -0.46 -13.91 26.50
CA TYR A 388 0.84 -13.48 25.99
C TYR A 388 1.65 -14.67 25.44
N VAL A 389 1.55 -15.85 26.05
CA VAL A 389 2.16 -17.08 25.49
C VAL A 389 1.57 -17.43 24.12
N ALA A 390 0.23 -17.39 23.98
CA ALA A 390 -0.44 -17.66 22.71
C ALA A 390 -0.11 -16.60 21.64
N GLU A 391 -0.04 -15.33 22.02
CA GLU A 391 0.37 -14.23 21.14
C GLU A 391 1.79 -14.45 20.59
N ARG A 392 2.74 -14.78 21.47
CA ARG A 392 4.12 -15.05 21.07
C ARG A 392 4.20 -16.23 20.09
N LEU A 393 3.48 -17.31 20.37
CA LEU A 393 3.47 -18.47 19.50
C LEU A 393 2.80 -18.16 18.15
N TYR A 394 1.69 -17.43 18.16
CA TYR A 394 0.99 -16.99 16.95
C TYR A 394 1.90 -16.22 15.98
N TYR A 395 2.67 -15.27 16.49
CA TYR A 395 3.61 -14.50 15.67
C TYR A 395 4.88 -15.30 15.28
N SER A 396 5.06 -16.51 15.82
CA SER A 396 6.17 -17.42 15.48
C SER A 396 5.81 -18.53 14.48
N THR A 397 4.53 -18.94 14.42
CA THR A 397 4.09 -20.15 13.68
C THR A 397 3.19 -19.88 12.46
N ILE A 398 2.77 -18.63 12.22
CA ILE A 398 1.95 -18.20 11.06
C ILE A 398 0.74 -19.14 10.82
N PRO A 399 -0.14 -19.34 11.81
CA PRO A 399 -1.16 -20.39 11.79
C PRO A 399 -2.18 -20.27 10.64
N GLN A 400 -2.37 -19.08 10.05
CA GLN A 400 -3.31 -18.85 8.95
C GLN A 400 -2.88 -19.45 7.62
N LEU A 401 -1.58 -19.68 7.42
CA LEU A 401 -1.05 -20.30 6.21
C LEU A 401 -0.65 -21.75 6.55
N ARG A 402 -1.66 -22.61 6.76
CA ARG A 402 -1.46 -23.99 7.21
C ARG A 402 -0.44 -24.73 6.34
N GLY A 403 0.61 -25.25 6.98
CA GLY A 403 1.68 -26.01 6.32
C GLY A 403 2.68 -25.15 5.54
N VAL A 404 2.58 -23.82 5.60
CA VAL A 404 3.54 -22.88 5.03
C VAL A 404 4.47 -22.37 6.14
N ASN A 405 5.73 -22.77 6.07
CA ASN A 405 6.76 -22.26 6.95
C ASN A 405 7.65 -21.29 6.16
N VAL A 406 7.87 -20.07 6.64
CA VAL A 406 8.85 -19.19 5.99
C VAL A 406 10.25 -19.78 6.19
N SER A 407 10.97 -20.01 5.08
CA SER A 407 12.26 -20.70 5.11
C SER A 407 13.30 -19.87 5.90
N PRO A 408 14.14 -20.48 6.77
CA PRO A 408 15.29 -19.79 7.34
C PRO A 408 16.32 -19.52 6.24
N GLY A 409 16.27 -18.36 5.62
CA GLY A 409 17.40 -17.85 4.83
C GLY A 409 18.44 -17.20 5.74
N ALA A 410 19.72 -17.29 5.35
CA ALA A 410 20.81 -16.53 5.98
C ALA A 410 20.53 -15.03 5.89
N PHE A 411 20.85 -14.25 6.93
CA PHE A 411 20.72 -12.81 6.87
C PHE A 411 21.67 -12.26 5.80
N ILE A 412 21.17 -11.42 4.89
CA ILE A 412 21.97 -10.83 3.82
C ILE A 412 22.13 -9.36 4.10
N CYS A 413 23.37 -8.90 4.21
CA CYS A 413 23.66 -7.50 4.43
C CYS A 413 23.06 -6.65 3.30
N PRO A 414 22.17 -5.66 3.59
CA PRO A 414 21.56 -4.84 2.54
C PRO A 414 22.53 -3.95 1.75
N SER A 415 23.76 -3.77 2.27
CA SER A 415 24.77 -2.89 1.67
C SER A 415 25.84 -3.64 0.88
N CYS A 416 26.38 -4.75 1.39
CA CYS A 416 27.40 -5.55 0.69
C CYS A 416 26.87 -6.85 0.09
N PHE A 417 25.61 -7.22 0.36
CA PHE A 417 24.97 -8.45 -0.10
C PHE A 417 25.66 -9.76 0.32
N GLN A 418 26.57 -9.70 1.29
CA GLN A 418 27.18 -10.89 1.88
C GLN A 418 26.21 -11.58 2.85
N LYS A 419 26.24 -12.91 2.85
CA LYS A 419 25.48 -13.76 3.78
C LYS A 419 26.24 -13.87 5.09
N GLU A 420 25.59 -13.51 6.19
CA GLU A 420 26.12 -13.72 7.53
C GLU A 420 25.12 -14.49 8.40
N LEU A 421 25.66 -15.19 9.39
CA LEU A 421 24.87 -15.84 10.43
C LEU A 421 24.30 -14.77 11.38
N TYR A 422 23.10 -15.00 11.90
CA TYR A 422 22.29 -14.09 12.73
C TYR A 422 22.94 -13.60 14.05
N GLN A 423 24.20 -13.90 14.31
CA GLN A 423 24.77 -13.83 15.65
C GLN A 423 25.30 -12.45 16.06
N ASP A 424 25.41 -11.48 15.14
CA ASP A 424 25.83 -10.11 15.45
C ASP A 424 25.12 -9.09 14.54
N LEU A 425 23.89 -8.69 14.89
CA LEU A 425 23.12 -7.71 14.13
C LEU A 425 23.01 -6.36 14.87
N VAL A 426 23.07 -5.27 14.11
CA VAL A 426 22.87 -3.90 14.58
C VAL A 426 21.72 -3.25 13.82
N CYS A 427 20.90 -2.46 14.52
CA CYS A 427 19.76 -1.76 13.95
C CYS A 427 20.10 -0.29 13.69
N CYS A 428 19.77 0.21 12.50
CA CYS A 428 19.95 1.62 12.20
C CYS A 428 18.89 2.47 12.92
N VAL A 429 19.33 3.42 13.74
CA VAL A 429 18.44 4.32 14.51
C VAL A 429 17.57 5.25 13.65
N SER A 430 17.91 5.42 12.37
CA SER A 430 17.18 6.30 11.44
C SER A 430 16.12 5.55 10.62
N CYS A 431 16.45 4.36 10.12
CA CYS A 431 15.59 3.62 9.19
C CYS A 431 15.11 2.26 9.71
N PHE A 432 15.54 1.86 10.90
CA PHE A 432 15.24 0.57 11.52
C PHE A 432 15.62 -0.64 10.65
N GLU A 433 16.60 -0.45 9.76
CA GLU A 433 17.20 -1.54 8.98
C GLU A 433 18.21 -2.29 9.84
N TRP A 434 18.18 -3.61 9.77
CA TRP A 434 19.17 -4.44 10.43
C TRP A 434 20.36 -4.68 9.50
N HIS A 435 21.54 -4.75 10.08
CA HIS A 435 22.80 -4.95 9.38
C HIS A 435 23.70 -5.86 10.20
N PRO A 436 24.59 -6.66 9.58
CA PRO A 436 25.59 -7.40 10.35
C PRO A 436 26.61 -6.42 10.94
N ALA A 437 26.86 -6.54 12.24
CA ALA A 437 27.77 -5.67 12.99
C ALA A 437 29.22 -5.77 12.49
N LYS A 438 29.58 -6.94 11.93
CA LYS A 438 30.92 -7.25 11.41
C LYS A 438 31.08 -6.93 9.92
N CYS A 439 30.06 -6.39 9.25
CA CYS A 439 30.23 -6.00 7.85
C CYS A 439 31.31 -4.93 7.71
N GLU A 440 32.28 -5.18 6.83
CA GLU A 440 33.32 -4.21 6.44
C GLU A 440 32.71 -2.88 5.94
N CYS A 441 31.51 -2.95 5.37
CA CYS A 441 30.75 -1.82 4.86
C CYS A 441 30.17 -0.87 5.92
N HIS A 442 30.19 -1.24 7.21
CA HIS A 442 29.45 -0.54 8.26
C HIS A 442 30.32 0.07 9.35
N GLY A 443 31.56 -0.40 9.50
CA GLY A 443 32.45 -0.03 10.60
C GLY A 443 31.91 -0.50 11.95
N ARG A 444 32.77 -0.65 12.96
CA ARG A 444 32.29 -0.97 14.32
C ARG A 444 31.57 0.25 14.92
N PRO A 445 30.31 0.14 15.36
CA PRO A 445 29.64 1.27 16.00
C PRO A 445 30.26 1.58 17.36
N LEU A 446 30.60 2.85 17.59
CA LEU A 446 31.03 3.40 18.89
C LEU A 446 29.88 4.15 19.62
N GLY A 447 28.64 4.06 19.11
CA GLY A 447 27.44 4.75 19.57
C GLY A 447 26.22 4.40 18.70
N ASP A 448 25.21 5.26 18.62
CA ASP A 448 24.00 5.07 17.79
C ASP A 448 24.34 4.72 16.34
N TYR A 449 24.02 3.50 15.93
CA TYR A 449 24.38 3.01 14.60
C TYR A 449 23.50 3.67 13.51
N LYS A 450 24.15 4.27 12.51
CA LYS A 450 23.52 4.74 11.26
C LYS A 450 24.08 3.97 10.06
N CYS A 451 23.21 3.38 9.25
CA CYS A 451 23.61 2.67 8.04
C CYS A 451 24.18 3.63 6.98
N VAL A 452 24.92 3.09 6.01
CA VAL A 452 25.57 3.86 4.93
C VAL A 452 24.54 4.68 4.14
N ASN A 453 23.37 4.09 3.86
CA ASN A 453 22.30 4.79 3.13
C ASN A 453 21.79 6.00 3.90
N CYS A 454 21.58 5.88 5.22
CA CYS A 454 21.14 6.98 6.06
C CYS A 454 22.23 8.03 6.30
N LYS A 455 23.51 7.64 6.27
CA LYS A 455 24.65 8.56 6.33
C LYS A 455 24.79 9.40 5.06
N ASN A 456 24.59 8.77 3.89
CA ASN A 456 24.86 9.41 2.60
C ASN A 456 23.67 10.20 2.04
N ASN A 457 22.45 9.68 2.15
CA ASN A 457 21.29 10.27 1.46
C ASN A 457 20.43 11.15 2.37
N GLY A 458 20.57 11.07 3.70
CA GLY A 458 19.96 11.93 4.71
C GLY A 458 18.42 11.91 4.80
N VAL A 459 17.71 11.72 3.70
CA VAL A 459 16.26 11.83 3.55
C VAL A 459 15.75 10.62 2.78
N HIS A 460 14.79 9.91 3.38
CA HIS A 460 14.08 8.83 2.71
C HIS A 460 13.15 9.40 1.62
N PRO A 461 12.98 8.71 0.48
CA PRO A 461 12.12 9.18 -0.59
C PRO A 461 10.69 9.38 -0.07
N THR A 462 10.11 10.53 -0.35
CA THR A 462 8.71 10.84 -0.02
C THR A 462 7.78 10.23 -1.07
N LEU A 463 6.50 10.09 -0.74
CA LEU A 463 5.50 9.70 -1.72
C LEU A 463 5.15 10.91 -2.60
N ALA A 464 5.68 10.90 -3.82
CA ALA A 464 5.20 11.75 -4.90
C ALA A 464 3.98 11.12 -5.60
N ALA A 465 3.04 11.96 -6.02
CA ALA A 465 1.84 11.50 -6.74
C ALA A 465 2.24 10.66 -7.95
N ARG A 466 1.54 9.54 -8.17
CA ARG A 466 1.67 8.69 -9.38
C ARG A 466 3.02 8.01 -9.57
N ARG A 467 3.96 8.21 -8.65
CA ARG A 467 5.34 7.74 -8.81
C ARG A 467 5.46 6.25 -8.49
N ILE A 468 4.54 5.68 -7.71
CA ILE A 468 4.47 4.22 -7.51
C ILE A 468 4.08 3.57 -8.84
N GLU A 469 3.01 4.04 -9.50
CA GLU A 469 2.53 3.53 -10.78
C GLU A 469 3.64 3.59 -11.84
N GLN A 470 4.27 4.75 -12.01
CA GLN A 470 5.33 4.95 -13.00
C GLN A 470 6.48 3.95 -12.82
N ARG A 471 6.97 3.78 -11.60
CA ARG A 471 8.07 2.86 -11.30
C ARG A 471 7.67 1.40 -11.45
N SER A 472 6.41 1.09 -11.14
CA SER A 472 5.85 -0.25 -11.23
C SER A 472 5.72 -0.77 -12.67
N LYS A 473 5.58 0.12 -13.67
CA LYS A 473 5.51 -0.26 -15.10
C LYS A 473 6.86 -0.67 -15.68
N VAL A 474 7.96 -0.19 -15.09
CA VAL A 474 9.32 -0.35 -15.64
C VAL A 474 9.97 -1.66 -15.18
N LEU A 475 9.42 -2.33 -14.16
CA LEU A 475 10.08 -3.46 -13.49
C LEU A 475 9.29 -4.76 -13.64
N GLN A 476 9.95 -5.81 -14.14
CA GLN A 476 9.45 -7.17 -14.01
C GLN A 476 9.43 -7.56 -12.54
N ARG A 477 8.28 -7.99 -12.03
CA ARG A 477 8.14 -8.49 -10.66
C ARG A 477 8.58 -9.95 -10.58
N GLY A 478 9.65 -10.20 -9.82
CA GLY A 478 9.89 -11.49 -9.19
C GLY A 478 9.48 -11.40 -7.72
N THR A 479 8.39 -12.06 -7.33
CA THR A 479 8.06 -12.22 -5.91
C THR A 479 8.91 -13.33 -5.34
N GLU A 480 9.84 -13.01 -4.42
CA GLU A 480 10.80 -14.00 -3.92
C GLU A 480 10.67 -14.44 -2.44
N CYS A 481 9.47 -14.43 -1.84
CA CYS A 481 9.33 -15.05 -0.51
C CYS A 481 9.46 -16.58 -0.62
N LYS A 482 10.60 -17.09 -0.17
CA LYS A 482 10.86 -18.53 -0.07
C LYS A 482 10.11 -19.10 1.13
N VAL A 483 9.17 -19.98 0.84
CA VAL A 483 8.42 -20.73 1.83
C VAL A 483 8.73 -22.21 1.71
N PHE A 484 8.49 -22.94 2.78
CA PHE A 484 8.66 -24.37 2.89
C PHE A 484 7.29 -24.98 3.12
N VAL A 485 6.84 -25.81 2.18
CA VAL A 485 5.51 -26.40 2.17
C VAL A 485 5.65 -27.90 2.01
N LYS A 486 5.17 -28.66 3.00
CA LYS A 486 5.18 -30.14 3.00
C LYS A 486 6.54 -30.77 2.64
N GLY A 487 7.66 -30.19 3.09
CA GLY A 487 8.99 -30.73 2.77
C GLY A 487 9.71 -30.06 1.59
N HIS A 488 9.03 -29.18 0.85
CA HIS A 488 9.55 -28.58 -0.38
C HIS A 488 9.72 -27.08 -0.28
N HIS A 489 10.82 -26.54 -0.84
CA HIS A 489 11.00 -25.10 -0.99
C HIS A 489 10.21 -24.58 -2.19
N MET A 490 9.29 -23.67 -1.91
CA MET A 490 8.39 -23.04 -2.86
C MET A 490 8.53 -21.51 -2.78
N MET A 491 8.07 -20.81 -3.81
CA MET A 491 7.94 -19.36 -3.82
C MET A 491 6.50 -18.96 -3.55
N PHE A 492 6.30 -18.09 -2.57
CA PHE A 492 5.00 -17.47 -2.29
C PHE A 492 4.85 -16.22 -3.17
N ALA A 493 4.12 -16.37 -4.27
CA ALA A 493 4.09 -15.41 -5.36
C ALA A 493 2.73 -14.70 -5.47
N LEU A 494 2.76 -13.37 -5.61
CA LEU A 494 1.57 -12.54 -5.79
C LEU A 494 0.94 -12.81 -7.16
N ARG A 495 -0.38 -12.96 -7.19
CA ARG A 495 -1.18 -13.09 -8.41
C ARG A 495 -1.81 -11.74 -8.75
N ILE A 496 -1.56 -11.30 -9.98
CA ILE A 496 -2.04 -10.01 -10.51
C ILE A 496 -3.21 -10.22 -11.47
N ASP A 497 -3.28 -11.39 -12.12
CA ASP A 497 -4.34 -11.76 -13.06
C ASP A 497 -5.16 -12.95 -12.52
N PRO A 498 -6.45 -13.06 -12.87
CA PRO A 498 -7.24 -14.24 -12.58
C PRO A 498 -6.71 -15.38 -13.45
N THR A 499 -6.37 -16.53 -12.86
CA THR A 499 -6.03 -17.73 -13.64
C THR A 499 -7.32 -18.33 -14.22
N PRO A 500 -7.47 -18.48 -15.55
CA PRO A 500 -8.62 -19.16 -16.12
C PRO A 500 -8.64 -20.64 -15.70
N ARG A 501 -9.82 -21.20 -15.42
CA ARG A 501 -9.95 -22.66 -15.21
C ARG A 501 -9.43 -23.42 -16.43
N GLY A 502 -8.69 -24.50 -16.19
CA GLY A 502 -8.54 -25.60 -17.15
C GLY A 502 -7.53 -25.44 -18.30
N ARG A 503 -6.88 -24.28 -18.47
CA ARG A 503 -5.70 -24.19 -19.35
C ARG A 503 -4.54 -23.55 -18.62
N PRO A 504 -3.38 -24.21 -18.55
CA PRO A 504 -2.16 -23.50 -18.29
C PRO A 504 -1.98 -22.50 -19.43
N THR A 505 -2.13 -21.22 -19.16
CA THR A 505 -1.63 -20.20 -20.08
C THR A 505 -0.12 -20.35 -20.10
N SER A 506 0.39 -21.04 -21.12
CA SER A 506 1.81 -21.08 -21.40
C SER A 506 2.26 -19.66 -21.70
N VAL A 507 3.00 -19.05 -20.78
CA VAL A 507 3.79 -17.89 -21.14
C VAL A 507 5.02 -18.46 -21.84
N VAL A 508 5.14 -18.18 -23.14
CA VAL A 508 6.38 -18.46 -23.87
C VAL A 508 7.38 -17.42 -23.40
N THR A 509 8.36 -17.84 -22.60
CA THR A 509 9.51 -16.98 -22.32
C THR A 509 10.29 -16.76 -23.61
N ARG A 510 11.12 -15.71 -23.70
CA ARG A 510 12.02 -15.45 -24.86
C ARG A 510 12.93 -16.64 -25.23
N GLN A 511 13.00 -17.67 -24.38
CA GLN A 511 13.78 -18.89 -24.54
C GLN A 511 12.94 -20.14 -24.90
N GLY A 512 11.62 -19.99 -25.13
CA GLY A 512 10.78 -21.10 -25.62
C GLY A 512 10.25 -22.05 -24.53
N GLU A 513 10.54 -21.81 -23.25
CA GLU A 513 10.02 -22.64 -22.17
C GLU A 513 8.57 -22.28 -21.80
N ARG A 514 7.70 -23.29 -21.75
CA ARG A 514 6.31 -23.16 -21.28
C ARG A 514 6.28 -23.27 -19.76
N THR A 515 6.20 -22.16 -19.05
CA THR A 515 5.90 -22.17 -17.61
C THR A 515 4.38 -22.18 -17.38
N LEU A 516 3.90 -23.16 -16.62
CA LEU A 516 2.50 -23.22 -16.18
C LEU A 516 2.27 -22.08 -15.18
N ARG A 517 1.36 -21.14 -15.44
CA ARG A 517 0.94 -20.18 -14.40
C ARG A 517 0.24 -20.94 -13.26
N PRO A 518 0.76 -20.94 -12.02
CA PRO A 518 0.13 -21.68 -10.95
C PRO A 518 -1.14 -20.98 -10.47
N ARG A 519 -2.09 -21.80 -10.02
CA ARG A 519 -3.40 -21.37 -9.52
C ARG A 519 -3.26 -20.47 -8.28
N ILE A 520 -4.23 -19.59 -8.08
CA ILE A 520 -4.43 -18.95 -6.77
C ILE A 520 -4.73 -20.03 -5.75
N GLN A 521 -4.00 -20.02 -4.62
CA GLN A 521 -4.18 -20.97 -3.52
C GLN A 521 -4.60 -20.27 -2.24
N TYR A 522 -4.15 -19.03 -2.05
CA TYR A 522 -4.45 -18.24 -0.86
C TYR A 522 -5.03 -16.90 -1.29
N THR A 523 -6.18 -16.55 -0.73
CA THR A 523 -6.73 -15.19 -0.84
C THR A 523 -6.77 -14.58 0.54
N ILE A 524 -6.30 -13.33 0.65
CA ILE A 524 -6.33 -12.59 1.90
C ILE A 524 -7.62 -11.79 1.96
N GLN A 525 -8.26 -11.81 3.11
CA GLN A 525 -9.52 -11.13 3.36
C GLN A 525 -9.44 -10.25 4.61
N PHE A 526 -10.24 -9.20 4.59
CA PHE A 526 -10.48 -8.29 5.69
C PHE A 526 -11.98 -8.26 6.02
N GLY A 527 -12.38 -8.91 7.12
CA GLY A 527 -13.79 -9.03 7.48
C GLY A 527 -14.58 -9.84 6.46
N GLY A 528 -13.95 -10.84 5.82
CA GLY A 528 -14.55 -11.64 4.75
C GLY A 528 -14.57 -10.98 3.36
N VAL A 529 -14.06 -9.76 3.22
CA VAL A 529 -13.95 -9.05 1.94
C VAL A 529 -12.55 -9.21 1.37
N PHE A 530 -12.43 -9.50 0.07
CA PHE A 530 -11.14 -9.64 -0.61
C PHE A 530 -10.27 -8.38 -0.48
N SER A 531 -9.03 -8.54 -0.04
CA SER A 531 -8.11 -7.42 0.20
C SER A 531 -7.39 -6.92 -1.05
N GLY A 532 -7.53 -7.60 -2.19
CA GLY A 532 -6.69 -7.39 -3.37
C GLY A 532 -5.43 -8.28 -3.42
N LEU A 533 -5.14 -9.02 -2.34
CA LEU A 533 -4.00 -9.93 -2.27
C LEU A 533 -4.42 -11.37 -2.51
N ALA A 534 -3.88 -11.96 -3.56
CA ALA A 534 -4.01 -13.38 -3.86
C ALA A 534 -2.63 -13.97 -4.15
N TYR A 535 -2.36 -15.18 -3.66
CA TYR A 535 -1.06 -15.82 -3.75
C TYR A 535 -1.16 -17.24 -4.28
N GLY A 536 -0.14 -17.66 -5.02
CA GLY A 536 0.09 -19.06 -5.39
C GLY A 536 1.50 -19.50 -5.01
N LEU A 537 1.70 -20.81 -4.93
CA LEU A 537 3.00 -21.43 -4.69
C LEU A 537 3.63 -21.86 -6.02
N GLU A 538 4.90 -21.50 -6.21
CA GLU A 538 5.72 -21.87 -7.37
C GLU A 538 6.88 -22.76 -6.92
N GLU A 539 7.18 -23.83 -7.65
CA GLU A 539 8.42 -24.58 -7.40
C GLU A 539 9.63 -23.70 -7.75
N MET A 540 10.64 -23.71 -6.87
CA MET A 540 11.93 -23.15 -7.24
C MET A 540 12.57 -24.07 -8.29
N LEU A 541 12.50 -23.67 -9.56
CA LEU A 541 13.37 -24.25 -10.58
C LEU A 541 14.81 -23.87 -10.20
N TYR A 542 15.51 -24.79 -9.53
CA TYR A 542 16.95 -24.71 -9.44
C TYR A 542 17.47 -24.77 -10.88
N SER A 543 18.00 -23.66 -11.39
CA SER A 543 18.73 -23.67 -12.66
C SER A 543 19.93 -24.62 -12.50
N LEU A 544 19.73 -25.88 -12.89
CA LEU A 544 20.74 -26.90 -13.04
C LEU A 544 21.54 -26.65 -14.34
N GLU A 545 21.98 -25.41 -14.59
CA GLU A 545 22.82 -25.08 -15.75
C GLU A 545 23.83 -23.98 -15.40
N ARG A 546 24.90 -24.39 -14.72
CA ARG A 546 26.28 -23.86 -14.85
C ARG A 546 27.24 -24.67 -13.98
N LYS A 547 27.22 -25.99 -14.16
CA LYS A 547 28.43 -26.80 -14.01
C LYS A 547 28.87 -27.15 -15.44
N GLU A 548 30.18 -27.15 -15.64
CA GLU A 548 30.88 -27.46 -16.89
C GLU A 548 31.06 -26.29 -17.88
N ARG A 549 32.11 -25.51 -17.63
CA ARG A 549 33.20 -25.25 -18.59
C ARG A 549 34.42 -24.74 -17.81
N TYR A 550 35.04 -25.65 -17.06
CA TYR A 550 36.48 -25.57 -16.87
C TYR A 550 37.09 -26.18 -18.13
N VAL A 551 37.55 -25.33 -19.04
CA VAL A 551 38.47 -25.77 -20.09
C VAL A 551 39.83 -25.87 -19.41
N TYR A 552 40.25 -27.09 -19.11
CA TYR A 552 41.66 -27.44 -19.13
C TYR A 552 42.06 -27.59 -20.61
N VAL A 553 42.88 -26.68 -21.12
CA VAL A 553 44.22 -26.88 -21.73
C VAL A 553 44.87 -25.51 -21.78
#